data_AF-A0A5J4QSU7-F1
#
_entry.id   AF-A0A5J4QSU7-F1
#
_cell.length_a   1.000
_cell.length_b   1.000
_cell.length_c   1.000
_cell.angle_alpha   90.00
_cell.angle_beta   90.00
_cell.angle_gamma   90.00
#
_symmetry.space_group_name_H-M   'P 1'
#
loop_
_entity.id
_entity.type
_entity.pdbx_description
1 polymer ?
#
loop_
_entity_poly.entity_id
_entity_poly.type
_entity_poly.pdbx_seq_one_letter_code
_entity_poly.pdbx_strand_id
1 'polypeptide(L)' 'TLLPHLDEHTARLYLGSEALSLGRGGKQKVSRLAGVSRVRIDKGIEELISFSCTLNKYHFVLNN' A
#
# COMPACT_ATOMS: atom_id res chain seq x y z
N THR A 1 13.41 12.22 -6.53
CA THR A 1 12.78 10.88 -6.46
C THR A 1 12.74 10.46 -5.00
N LEU A 2 11.59 10.07 -4.46
CA LEU A 2 11.43 9.84 -3.00
C LEU A 2 11.86 8.43 -2.55
N LEU A 3 11.62 7.41 -3.39
CA LEU A 3 11.88 5.99 -3.09
C LEU A 3 13.29 5.65 -2.57
N PRO A 4 14.40 6.24 -3.08
CA PRO A 4 15.74 5.91 -2.59
C PRO A 4 16.01 6.37 -1.15
N HIS A 5 15.17 7.25 -0.61
CA HIS A 5 15.32 7.82 0.74
C HIS A 5 14.34 7.21 1.75
N LEU A 6 13.45 6.32 1.30
CA LEU A 6 12.51 5.63 2.14
C LEU A 6 13.10 4.29 2.59
N ASP A 7 12.81 3.92 3.83
CA ASP A 7 12.99 2.55 4.27
C ASP A 7 12.13 1.59 3.41
N GLU A 8 12.51 0.31 3.37
CA GLU A 8 11.84 -0.70 2.57
C GLU A 8 10.34 -0.78 2.88
N HIS A 9 10.00 -0.70 4.18
CA HIS A 9 8.63 -0.78 4.68
C HIS A 9 7.80 0.42 4.21
N THR A 10 8.26 1.64 4.48
CA THR A 10 7.55 2.87 4.10
C THR A 10 7.44 3.00 2.59
N ALA A 11 8.49 2.63 1.85
CA ALA A 11 8.47 2.59 0.39
C ALA A 11 7.38 1.65 -0.12
N ARG A 12 7.23 0.48 0.49
CA ARG A 12 6.22 -0.51 0.10
C ARG A 12 4.80 -0.01 0.35
N LEU A 13 4.54 0.57 1.52
CA LEU A 13 3.24 1.16 1.84
C LEU A 13 2.89 2.30 0.89
N TYR A 14 3.85 3.19 0.60
CA TYR A 14 3.69 4.29 -0.36
C TYR A 14 3.34 3.78 -1.76
N LEU A 15 4.05 2.76 -2.25
CA LEU A 15 3.74 2.16 -3.56
C LEU A 15 2.33 1.54 -3.60
N GLY A 16 1.92 0.90 -2.50
CA GLY A 16 0.57 0.33 -2.36
C GLY A 16 -0.51 1.41 -2.35
N SER A 17 -0.31 2.50 -1.61
CA SER A 17 -1.28 3.61 -1.55
C SER A 17 -1.44 4.32 -2.89
N GLU A 18 -0.34 4.59 -3.59
CA GLU A 18 -0.37 5.16 -4.94
C GLU A 18 -1.12 4.26 -5.92
N ALA A 19 -0.87 2.94 -5.87
CA ALA A 19 -1.55 1.99 -6.74
C ALA A 19 -3.06 1.91 -6.47
N LEU A 20 -3.49 2.00 -5.19
CA LEU A 20 -4.90 2.06 -4.82
C LEU A 20 -5.55 3.36 -5.27
N SER A 21 -4.86 4.50 -5.07
CA SER A 21 -5.36 5.83 -5.46
C SER A 21 -5.58 5.94 -6.97
N LEU A 22 -4.77 5.26 -7.79
CA LEU A 22 -4.89 5.22 -9.24
C LEU A 22 -5.98 4.26 -9.76
N GLY A 23 -6.53 3.39 -8.90
CA GLY A 23 -7.60 2.46 -9.24
C GLY A 23 -7.19 1.35 -10.22
N ARG A 24 -8.09 0.99 -11.16
CA ARG A 24 -7.85 -0.12 -12.11
C ARG A 24 -6.61 0.16 -12.97
N GLY A 25 -5.68 -0.79 -12.96
CA GLY A 25 -4.40 -0.66 -13.68
C GLY A 25 -3.34 0.19 -12.95
N GLY A 26 -3.65 0.77 -11.79
CA GLY A 26 -2.71 1.53 -10.97
C GLY A 26 -1.43 0.76 -10.66
N LYS A 27 -1.56 -0.52 -10.26
CA LYS A 27 -0.41 -1.41 -10.02
C LYS A 27 0.55 -1.52 -11.21
N GLN A 28 0.03 -1.62 -12.43
CA GLN A 28 0.86 -1.69 -13.64
C GLN A 28 1.59 -0.37 -13.90
N LYS A 29 0.88 0.76 -13.76
CA LYS A 29 1.47 2.09 -13.94
C LYS A 29 2.56 2.36 -12.92
N VAL A 30 2.28 2.11 -11.63
CA VAL A 30 3.24 2.31 -10.54
C VAL A 30 4.47 1.41 -10.71
N SER A 31 4.28 0.12 -11.03
CA SER A 31 5.40 -0.80 -11.27
C SER A 31 6.32 -0.29 -12.40
N ARG A 32 5.74 0.19 -13.50
CA ARG A 32 6.51 0.71 -14.64
C ARG A 32 7.22 2.02 -14.32
N LEU A 33 6.58 2.94 -13.60
CA LEU A 33 7.14 4.25 -13.27
C LEU A 33 8.22 4.16 -12.17
N ALA A 34 8.00 3.32 -11.16
CA ALA A 34 8.91 3.16 -10.05
C ALA A 34 10.01 2.11 -10.31
N GLY A 35 9.90 1.30 -11.38
CA GLY A 35 10.87 0.25 -11.69
C GLY A 35 10.88 -0.90 -10.67
N VAL A 36 9.76 -1.13 -10.00
CA VAL A 36 9.62 -2.15 -8.93
C VAL A 36 8.71 -3.28 -9.36
N SER A 37 8.90 -4.46 -8.74
CA SER A 37 8.04 -5.61 -9.01
C SER A 37 6.60 -5.39 -8.52
N ARG A 38 5.63 -5.96 -9.23
CA ARG A 38 4.21 -5.90 -8.84
C ARG A 38 3.97 -6.58 -7.49
N VAL A 39 4.72 -7.65 -7.20
CA VAL A 39 4.68 -8.36 -5.91
C VAL A 39 5.00 -7.43 -4.74
N ARG A 40 5.95 -6.51 -4.89
CA ARG A 40 6.27 -5.52 -3.85
C ARG A 40 5.09 -4.58 -3.59
N ILE A 41 4.40 -4.15 -4.65
CA ILE A 41 3.20 -3.30 -4.57
C ILE A 41 2.05 -4.06 -3.91
N ASP A 42 1.82 -5.32 -4.31
CA ASP A 42 0.76 -6.17 -3.77
C ASP A 42 0.91 -6.37 -2.26
N LYS A 43 2.12 -6.65 -1.77
CA LYS A 43 2.38 -6.72 -0.33
C LYS A 43 2.04 -5.44 0.41
N GLY A 44 2.34 -4.27 -0.17
CA GLY A 44 1.97 -2.98 0.42
C GLY A 44 0.45 -2.77 0.50
N ILE A 45 -0.28 -3.20 -0.54
CA ILE A 45 -1.75 -3.15 -0.56
C ILE A 45 -2.36 -4.07 0.50
N GLU A 46 -1.88 -5.32 0.58
CA GLU A 46 -2.35 -6.29 1.57
C GLU A 46 -2.15 -5.76 2.99
N GLU A 47 -0.99 -5.16 3.27
CA GLU A 47 -0.66 -4.59 4.56
C GLU A 47 -1.58 -3.40 4.93
N LEU A 48 -1.83 -2.49 3.98
CA LEU A 48 -2.77 -1.37 4.16
C LEU A 48 -4.20 -1.84 4.43
N ILE A 49 -4.67 -2.86 3.70
CA ILE A 49 -6.01 -3.44 3.88
C ILE A 49 -6.11 -4.14 5.24
N SER A 50 -5.08 -4.91 5.61
CA SER A 50 -5.01 -5.59 6.91
C SER A 50 -5.10 -4.60 8.07
N PHE A 51 -4.35 -3.48 7.98
CA PHE A 51 -4.37 -2.43 8.98
C PHE A 51 -5.74 -1.74 9.07
N SER A 52 -6.35 -1.40 7.94
CA SER A 52 -7.71 -0.82 7.89
C SER A 52 -8.76 -1.74 8.52
N CYS A 53 -8.73 -3.03 8.19
CA CYS A 53 -9.64 -4.03 8.76
C CYS A 53 -9.46 -4.17 10.28
N THR A 54 -8.21 -4.18 10.73
CA THR A 54 -7.84 -4.26 12.14
C THR A 54 -8.35 -3.05 12.93
N LEU A 55 -8.14 -1.83 12.42
CA LEU A 55 -8.65 -0.62 13.06
C LEU A 55 -10.17 -0.60 13.14
N ASN A 56 -10.87 -1.04 12.09
CA ASN A 56 -12.32 -1.11 12.08
C ASN A 56 -12.84 -2.11 13.13
N LYS A 57 -12.16 -3.25 13.28
CA LYS A 57 -12.44 -4.23 14.33
C LYS A 57 -12.30 -3.63 15.74
N TYR A 58 -11.23 -2.89 16.01
CA TYR A 58 -11.05 -2.24 17.31
C TYR A 58 -12.08 -1.13 17.57
N HIS A 59 -12.44 -0.35 16.55
CA HIS A 59 -13.48 0.67 16.67
C HIS A 59 -14.85 0.07 17.00
N PHE A 60 -15.18 -1.09 16.43
CA PHE A 60 -16.42 -1.81 16.76
C PHE A 60 -16.43 -2.34 18.19
N VAL A 61 -15.29 -2.87 18.68
CA VAL A 61 -15.14 -3.41 20.04
C VAL A 61 -15.21 -2.33 21.12
N LEU A 62 -14.72 -1.11 20.86
CA LEU A 62 -14.70 -0.03 21.86
C LEU A 62 -16.02 0.75 21.95
N ASN A 63 -16.92 0.59 20.98
CA ASN A 63 -18.20 1.31 20.90
C ASN A 63 -19.43 0.38 21.01
N ASN A 64 -19.23 -0.90 21.39
CA ASN A 64 -20.27 -1.83 21.85
C ASN A 64 -19.99 -2.21 23.31
#